data_AF-A0A953CVE6-F1
#
_entry.id   AF-A0A953CVE6-F1
#
_cell.length_a   1.000
_cell.length_b   1.000
_cell.length_c   1.000
_cell.angle_alpha   90.00
_cell.angle_beta   90.00
_cell.angle_gamma   90.00
#
_symmetry.space_group_name_H-M   'P 1'
#
loop_
_entity.id
_entity.type
_entity.pdbx_description
1 polymer ?
#
loop_
_entity_poly.entity_id
_entity_poly.type
_entity_poly.pdbx_seq_one_letter_code
_entity_poly.pdbx_strand_id
1 'polypeptide(L)'
;MNKKTILPTSDDLDEAPVWTDDDFKHAVHRIGLKPLPQKKQKINITLDPDIVAWFKQQAGGRGYQTLINAALREAMQKKTIEETIRKVIKEELHSS
;
A
#
# COMPACT_ATOMS: atom_id res chain seq x y z
N MET A 1 -24.18 -37.25 23.40
CA MET A 1 -23.57 -38.48 22.87
C MET A 1 -22.60 -38.06 21.77
N ASN A 2 -21.29 -38.34 21.73
CA ASN A 2 -20.40 -39.14 22.55
C ASN A 2 -18.99 -38.53 22.50
N LYS A 3 -18.32 -38.54 23.65
CA LYS A 3 -16.91 -38.24 23.83
C LYS A 3 -16.10 -39.35 23.13
N LYS A 4 -15.23 -39.00 22.18
CA LYS A 4 -14.05 -39.80 21.82
C LYS A 4 -12.91 -38.89 21.40
N THR A 5 -12.17 -38.45 22.41
CA THR A 5 -10.73 -38.19 22.32
C THR A 5 -10.08 -39.48 21.83
N ILE A 6 -9.54 -39.48 20.62
CA ILE A 6 -8.50 -40.42 20.21
C ILE A 6 -7.52 -39.55 19.42
N LEU A 7 -6.49 -39.08 20.10
CA LEU A 7 -5.25 -38.70 19.43
C LEU A 7 -4.52 -40.02 19.19
N PRO A 8 -4.47 -40.57 17.97
CA PRO A 8 -3.40 -41.49 17.64
C PRO A 8 -2.13 -40.64 17.58
N THR A 9 -1.20 -40.91 18.49
CA THR A 9 0.19 -40.50 18.32
C THR A 9 0.67 -41.15 17.02
N SER A 10 0.70 -40.39 15.93
CA SER A 10 1.40 -40.82 14.72
C SER A 10 2.88 -40.53 14.94
N ASP A 11 3.69 -41.60 14.87
CA ASP A 11 5.15 -41.59 14.90
C ASP A 11 5.74 -41.25 13.51
N ASP A 12 4.92 -40.82 12.55
CA ASP A 12 5.36 -40.41 11.22
C ASP A 12 5.71 -38.92 11.22
N LEU A 13 6.99 -38.61 11.42
CA LEU A 13 7.60 -37.27 11.45
C LEU A 13 7.45 -36.46 10.14
N ASP A 14 6.68 -36.92 9.16
CA ASP A 14 6.53 -36.33 7.82
C ASP A 14 5.11 -35.80 7.52
N GLU A 15 4.12 -36.00 8.40
CA GLU A 15 2.77 -35.50 8.15
C GLU A 15 2.56 -34.13 8.83
N ALA A 16 2.77 -33.05 8.06
CA ALA A 16 2.46 -31.71 8.53
C ALA A 16 0.97 -31.63 8.94
N PRO A 17 0.65 -31.02 10.11
CA PRO A 17 -0.72 -30.95 10.58
C PRO A 17 -1.60 -30.21 9.57
N VAL A 18 -2.83 -30.70 9.38
CA VAL A 18 -3.83 -30.04 8.56
C VAL A 18 -4.11 -28.66 9.15
N TRP A 19 -3.94 -27.61 8.35
CA TRP A 19 -4.21 -26.24 8.79
C TRP A 19 -5.68 -26.06 9.18
N THR A 20 -5.89 -25.44 10.34
CA THR A 20 -7.19 -25.06 10.88
C THR A 20 -7.43 -23.56 10.68
N ASP A 21 -8.69 -23.11 10.75
CA ASP A 21 -9.02 -21.68 10.65
C ASP A 21 -8.37 -20.84 11.76
N ASP A 22 -8.16 -21.44 12.94
CA ASP A 22 -7.46 -20.79 14.07
C ASP A 22 -5.99 -20.50 13.74
N ASP A 23 -5.34 -21.34 12.92
CA ASP A 23 -3.96 -21.12 12.48
C ASP A 23 -3.83 -19.87 11.59
N PHE A 24 -4.90 -19.52 10.86
CA PHE A 24 -4.93 -18.33 10.00
C PHE A 24 -5.34 -17.05 10.71
N LYS A 25 -5.79 -17.12 11.96
CA LYS A 25 -6.29 -15.95 12.72
C LYS A 25 -5.25 -14.85 12.87
N HIS A 26 -3.98 -15.22 12.91
CA HIS A 26 -2.84 -14.30 13.02
C HIS A 26 -2.02 -14.20 11.73
N ALA A 27 -2.48 -14.81 10.63
CA ALA A 27 -1.75 -14.81 9.39
C ALA A 27 -1.68 -13.39 8.78
N VAL A 28 -0.46 -12.90 8.56
CA VAL A 28 -0.22 -11.64 7.86
C VAL A 28 -0.01 -11.94 6.39
N HIS A 29 -0.94 -11.50 5.54
CA HIS A 29 -0.80 -11.63 4.10
C HIS A 29 0.41 -10.80 3.63
N ARG A 30 1.33 -11.44 2.89
CA ARG A 30 2.56 -10.84 2.33
C ARG A 30 2.77 -11.37 0.92
N ILE A 31 3.27 -10.53 0.01
CA ILE A 31 3.60 -10.94 -1.36
C ILE A 31 5.12 -10.83 -1.51
N GLY A 32 5.80 -11.95 -1.75
CA GLY A 32 7.27 -12.00 -1.82
C GLY A 32 7.95 -11.47 -0.55
N LEU A 33 7.43 -11.83 0.63
CA LEU A 33 7.87 -11.38 1.96
C LEU A 33 7.72 -9.87 2.24
N LYS A 34 7.25 -9.08 1.27
CA LYS A 34 6.98 -7.65 1.46
C LYS A 34 5.57 -7.43 1.99
N PRO A 35 5.37 -6.46 2.92
CA PRO A 35 4.03 -6.05 3.32
C PRO A 35 3.25 -5.63 2.08
N LEU A 36 1.93 -5.91 2.07
CA LEU A 36 1.10 -5.54 0.94
C LEU A 36 1.25 -4.04 0.63
N PRO A 37 1.36 -3.65 -0.65
CA PRO A 37 1.27 -2.25 -1.00
C PRO A 37 -0.04 -1.71 -0.45
N GLN A 38 0.01 -0.52 0.19
CA GLN A 38 -1.18 0.12 0.73
C GLN A 38 -2.31 0.07 -0.31
N LYS A 39 -3.48 -0.41 0.12
CA LYS A 39 -4.65 -0.48 -0.74
C LYS A 39 -4.94 0.95 -1.22
N LYS A 40 -4.94 1.15 -2.55
CA LYS A 40 -5.34 2.43 -3.14
C LYS A 40 -6.76 2.74 -2.68
N GLN A 41 -6.97 3.92 -2.11
CA GLN A 41 -8.31 4.38 -1.77
C GLN A 41 -9.02 4.80 -3.05
N LYS A 42 -10.18 4.20 -3.33
CA LYS A 42 -11.05 4.61 -4.43
C LYS A 42 -11.83 5.83 -3.98
N ILE A 43 -11.63 6.94 -4.68
CA ILE A 43 -12.37 8.19 -4.49
C ILE A 43 -13.01 8.59 -5.81
N ASN A 44 -14.13 9.29 -5.76
CA ASN A 44 -14.73 9.94 -6.92
C ASN A 44 -14.25 11.39 -6.95
N ILE A 45 -13.50 11.77 -7.98
CA ILE A 45 -13.00 13.12 -8.20
C ILE A 45 -13.36 13.58 -9.61
N THR A 46 -13.80 14.82 -9.74
CA THR A 46 -14.01 15.46 -11.04
C THR A 46 -12.70 16.09 -11.50
N LEU A 47 -12.31 15.81 -12.74
CA LEU A 47 -11.14 16.40 -13.39
C LEU A 47 -11.57 17.01 -14.71
N ASP A 48 -10.89 18.07 -15.12
CA ASP A 48 -11.18 18.71 -16.38
C ASP A 48 -10.90 17.77 -17.57
N PRO A 49 -11.68 17.87 -18.67
CA PRO A 49 -11.58 16.94 -19.80
C PRO A 49 -10.21 16.97 -20.48
N ASP A 50 -9.55 18.12 -20.50
CA ASP A 50 -8.23 18.35 -21.08
C ASP A 50 -7.12 17.64 -20.28
N ILE A 51 -7.18 17.70 -18.94
CA ILE A 51 -6.27 16.98 -18.05
C ILE A 51 -6.38 15.48 -18.31
N VAL A 52 -7.61 14.96 -18.39
CA VAL A 52 -7.84 13.53 -18.66
C VAL A 52 -7.34 13.16 -20.06
N ALA A 53 -7.57 14.00 -21.07
CA ALA A 53 -7.09 13.78 -22.42
C ALA A 53 -5.56 13.75 -22.49
N TRP A 54 -4.88 14.68 -21.82
CA TRP A 54 -3.42 14.75 -21.76
C TRP A 54 -2.81 13.47 -21.16
N PHE A 55 -3.31 13.02 -20.01
CA PHE A 55 -2.82 11.78 -19.39
C PHE A 55 -3.19 10.52 -20.17
N LYS A 56 -4.30 10.52 -20.92
CA LYS A 56 -4.67 9.42 -21.82
C LYS A 56 -3.72 9.33 -23.02
N GLN A 57 -3.29 10.46 -23.58
CA GLN A 57 -2.32 10.49 -24.67
C GLN A 57 -0.95 9.97 -24.21
N GLN A 58 -0.52 10.36 -23.01
CA GLN A 58 0.75 9.94 -22.40
C GLN A 58 0.75 8.47 -21.95
N ALA A 59 -0.42 7.83 -21.86
CA ALA A 59 -0.59 6.53 -21.23
C ALA A 59 0.21 5.42 -21.93
N GLY A 60 0.24 5.35 -23.26
CA GLY A 60 1.07 4.42 -24.07
C GLY A 60 1.00 2.90 -23.76
N GLY A 61 0.26 2.48 -22.72
CA GLY A 61 0.26 1.14 -22.11
C GLY A 61 0.18 1.14 -20.58
N ARG A 62 0.61 2.21 -19.91
CA ARG A 62 0.44 2.46 -18.47
C ARG A 62 -0.89 3.16 -18.23
N GLY A 63 -1.74 2.68 -17.33
CA GLY A 63 -3.05 3.31 -17.09
C GLY A 63 -2.93 4.79 -16.70
N TYR A 64 -3.69 5.69 -17.34
CA TYR A 64 -3.65 7.14 -17.12
C TYR A 64 -3.83 7.54 -15.65
N GLN A 65 -4.62 6.78 -14.88
CA GLN A 65 -4.77 6.97 -13.43
C GLN A 65 -3.45 6.80 -12.66
N THR A 66 -2.54 5.95 -13.15
CA THR A 66 -1.21 5.78 -12.55
C THR A 66 -0.35 7.02 -12.74
N LEU A 67 -0.46 7.65 -13.92
CA LEU A 67 0.25 8.90 -14.21
C LEU A 67 -0.30 10.06 -13.39
N ILE A 68 -1.64 10.18 -13.28
CA ILE A 68 -2.28 11.17 -12.41
C ILE A 68 -1.80 11.01 -10.96
N ASN A 69 -1.79 9.78 -10.44
CA ASN A 69 -1.30 9.52 -9.09
C ASN A 69 0.19 9.86 -8.91
N ALA A 70 1.02 9.64 -9.93
CA ALA A 70 2.43 10.02 -9.88
C ALA A 70 2.61 11.54 -9.83
N ALA A 71 1.87 12.28 -10.66
CA ALA A 71 1.89 13.75 -10.68
C ALA A 71 1.43 14.35 -9.33
N LEU A 72 0.37 13.79 -8.72
CA LEU A 72 -0.09 14.22 -7.39
C LEU A 72 0.98 14.00 -6.31
N ARG A 73 1.71 12.88 -6.37
CA ARG A 73 2.82 12.61 -5.43
C ARG A 73 3.98 13.58 -5.60
N GLU A 74 4.33 13.90 -6.84
CA GLU A 74 5.37 14.89 -7.13
C GLU A 74 4.99 16.28 -6.61
N ALA A 75 3.73 16.70 -6.82
CA ALA A 75 3.22 17.97 -6.31
C ALA A 75 3.25 18.04 -4.77
N MET A 76 2.89 16.94 -4.08
CA MET A 76 3.02 16.86 -2.62
C MET A 76 4.48 17.05 -2.17
N GLN A 77 5.43 16.37 -2.83
CA GLN A 77 6.85 16.47 -2.48
C GLN A 77 7.41 17.88 -2.68
N LYS A 78 7.08 18.54 -3.80
CA LYS A 78 7.49 19.91 -4.08
C LYS A 78 7.00 20.88 -3.01
N LYS A 79 5.71 20.78 -2.62
CA LYS A 79 5.13 21.61 -1.56
C LYS A 79 5.85 21.44 -0.22
N THR A 80 6.17 20.20 0.17
CA THR A 80 6.92 19.94 1.41
C THR A 80 8.31 20.57 1.39
N ILE A 81 9.00 20.52 0.26
CA ILE A 81 10.33 21.13 0.11
C ILE A 81 10.24 22.66 0.21
N GLU A 82 9.28 23.29 -0.45
CA GLU A 82 9.05 24.75 -0.38
C GLU A 82 8.76 25.22 1.06
N GLU A 83 7.90 24.49 1.78
CA GLU A 83 7.59 24.77 3.18
C GLU A 83 8.83 24.64 4.07
N THR A 84 9.65 23.61 3.83
CA THR A 84 10.91 23.39 4.54
C THR A 84 11.89 24.53 4.28
N ILE A 85 12.08 24.92 3.02
CA ILE A 85 12.97 26.02 2.63
C ILE A 85 12.51 27.34 3.27
N ARG A 86 11.20 27.64 3.21
CA ARG A 86 10.65 28.85 3.83
C ARG A 86 10.90 28.90 5.34
N LYS A 87 10.78 27.75 6.02
CA LYS A 87 11.03 27.64 7.45
C LYS A 87 12.50 27.92 7.79
N VAL A 88 13.42 27.29 7.05
CA VAL A 88 14.87 27.50 7.24
C VAL A 88 15.25 28.96 7.00
N ILE A 89 14.80 29.57 5.90
CA ILE A 89 15.06 31.00 5.63
C ILE A 89 14.54 31.89 6.75
N LYS A 90 13.35 31.57 7.32
CA LYS A 90 12.81 32.32 8.44
C LYS A 90 13.69 32.18 9.69
N GLU A 91 14.14 30.97 10.02
CA GLU A 91 15.01 30.71 11.18
C GLU A 91 16.35 31.44 11.07
N GLU A 92 16.96 31.48 9.88
CA GLU A 92 18.21 32.20 9.62
C GLU A 92 18.03 33.73 9.71
N LEU A 93 16.92 34.27 9.18
CA LEU A 93 16.61 35.70 9.26
C LEU A 93 16.24 36.18 10.68
N HIS A 94 15.79 35.29 11.56
CA HIS A 94 15.45 35.63 12.95
C HIS A 94 16.58 35.31 13.95
N SER A 95 17.64 34.60 13.52
CA SER A 95 18.83 34.32 14.33
C SER A 95 19.97 35.34 14.14
N SER A 96 19.77 36.35 13.31
CA SER A 96 20.71 37.45 13.07
C SER A 96 20.16 38.78 13.55
#